data_AF-A0A915CQP5-F1
#
_entry.id   AF-A0A915CQP5-F1
#
_cell.length_a   1.000
_cell.length_b   1.000
_cell.length_c   1.000
_cell.angle_alpha   90.00
_cell.angle_beta   90.00
_cell.angle_gamma   90.00
#
_symmetry.space_group_name_H-M   'P 1'
#
loop_
_entity.id
_entity.type
_entity.pdbx_description
1 polymer ?
#
loop_
_entity_poly.entity_id
_entity_poly.type
_entity_poly.pdbx_seq_one_letter_code
_entity_poly.pdbx_strand_id
1 'polypeptide(L)'
;MDNRFAPFIKNAFINVLNHRETNFILTVFAVLFTTILPSLVFLIGISFDTNSSFMVLGEEQYSMARMDPLDLLISTVFSLYALWLLGLIAGRFMSYFFLPPLMGMLLIGILIANIPFFQGILLIHTNWNKVIQQTAFVVILIRCGLSLDPDALRNSLFICGNLAIISTTIEVVAIVLFSHFVYGLPVYAAILFGYVLASTAPAITVPILIQLQNEGIGVEKGIPTATFTNMDDLSYTLTRFPVEILVGSLFGILTGLLLRSLPRYDSHLAHFTRATLLFSTSLAFHFGTRAINFHEMEN
;
A
#
# COMPACT_ATOMS: atom_id res chain seq x y z
N MET A 1 -7.17 -19.86 -44.07
CA MET A 1 -6.80 -20.41 -42.75
C MET A 1 -7.85 -19.97 -41.75
N ASP A 2 -8.49 -20.94 -41.11
CA ASP A 2 -9.84 -20.87 -40.53
C ASP A 2 -9.97 -20.01 -39.26
N ASN A 3 -10.90 -19.05 -39.28
CA ASN A 3 -11.44 -18.31 -38.11
C ASN A 3 -12.24 -19.20 -37.12
N ARG A 4 -12.23 -20.53 -37.30
CA ARG A 4 -12.92 -21.51 -36.45
C ARG A 4 -12.06 -22.05 -35.29
N PHE A 5 -10.74 -21.81 -35.32
CA PHE A 5 -9.82 -22.29 -34.28
C PHE A 5 -9.92 -21.49 -32.97
N ALA A 6 -10.07 -20.17 -33.06
CA ALA A 6 -10.18 -19.30 -31.89
C ALA A 6 -11.38 -19.63 -30.97
N PRO A 7 -12.62 -19.83 -31.47
CA PRO A 7 -13.74 -20.23 -30.62
C PRO A 7 -13.60 -21.65 -30.07
N PHE A 8 -12.94 -22.57 -30.80
CA PHE A 8 -12.69 -23.94 -30.32
C PHE A 8 -11.72 -23.96 -29.14
N ILE A 9 -10.60 -23.22 -29.22
CA ILE A 9 -9.63 -23.12 -28.11
C ILE A 9 -10.29 -22.45 -26.90
N LYS A 10 -11.04 -21.37 -27.12
CA LYS A 10 -11.76 -20.68 -26.05
C LYS A 10 -12.75 -21.62 -25.34
N ASN A 11 -13.54 -22.37 -26.10
CA ASN A 11 -14.52 -23.30 -25.55
C ASN A 11 -13.85 -24.50 -24.86
N ALA A 12 -12.75 -25.03 -25.40
CA ALA A 12 -11.98 -26.09 -24.78
C ALA A 12 -11.35 -25.64 -23.46
N PHE A 13 -10.77 -24.43 -23.43
CA PHE A 13 -10.16 -23.85 -22.23
C PHE A 13 -11.21 -23.58 -21.14
N ILE A 14 -12.37 -23.05 -21.52
CA ILE A 14 -13.51 -22.86 -20.62
C ILE A 14 -14.01 -24.21 -20.07
N ASN A 15 -14.03 -25.27 -20.90
CA ASN A 15 -14.50 -26.59 -20.48
C ASN A 15 -13.53 -27.27 -19.49
N VAL A 16 -12.22 -27.08 -19.70
CA VAL A 16 -11.17 -27.55 -18.79
C VAL A 16 -11.20 -26.79 -17.44
N LEU A 17 -11.35 -25.46 -17.47
CA LEU A 17 -11.51 -24.64 -16.26
C LEU A 17 -12.82 -24.92 -15.50
N ASN A 18 -13.84 -25.41 -16.19
CA ASN A 18 -15.14 -25.77 -15.60
C ASN A 18 -15.14 -27.14 -14.91
N HIS A 19 -14.10 -27.96 -15.08
CA HIS A 19 -14.01 -29.23 -14.37
C HIS A 19 -13.68 -28.99 -12.89
N ARG A 20 -14.49 -29.56 -11.99
CA ARG A 20 -14.41 -29.32 -10.53
C ARG A 20 -13.01 -29.62 -9.98
N GLU A 21 -12.46 -30.78 -10.36
CA GLU A 21 -11.12 -31.22 -9.95
C GLU A 21 -10.02 -30.33 -10.50
N THR A 22 -10.12 -29.94 -11.79
CA THR A 22 -9.14 -29.06 -12.42
C THR A 22 -9.16 -27.66 -11.82
N ASN A 23 -10.33 -27.12 -11.51
CA ASN A 23 -10.47 -25.81 -10.86
C ASN A 23 -9.93 -25.84 -9.43
N PHE A 24 -10.20 -26.91 -8.68
CA PHE A 24 -9.66 -27.11 -7.33
C PHE A 24 -8.14 -27.23 -7.35
N ILE A 25 -7.57 -28.07 -8.20
CA ILE A 25 -6.12 -28.22 -8.36
C ILE A 25 -5.48 -26.88 -8.75
N LEU A 26 -6.09 -26.15 -9.69
CA LEU A 26 -5.55 -24.89 -10.19
C LEU A 26 -5.68 -23.75 -9.16
N THR A 27 -6.74 -23.72 -8.35
CA THR A 27 -6.85 -22.77 -7.22
C THR A 27 -5.88 -23.10 -6.10
N VAL A 28 -5.71 -24.38 -5.74
CA VAL A 28 -4.72 -24.79 -4.74
C VAL A 28 -3.30 -24.49 -5.22
N PHE A 29 -2.98 -24.78 -6.48
CA PHE A 29 -1.68 -24.46 -7.06
C PHE A 29 -1.46 -22.94 -7.13
N ALA A 30 -2.48 -22.16 -7.52
CA ALA A 30 -2.40 -20.70 -7.53
C ALA A 30 -2.18 -20.15 -6.11
N VAL A 31 -2.94 -20.61 -5.11
CA VAL A 31 -2.76 -20.18 -3.71
C VAL A 31 -1.39 -20.57 -3.18
N LEU A 32 -0.92 -21.79 -3.45
CA LEU A 32 0.43 -22.21 -3.03
C LEU A 32 1.51 -21.38 -3.73
N PHE A 33 1.43 -21.20 -5.05
CA PHE A 33 2.39 -20.40 -5.80
C PHE A 33 2.39 -18.94 -5.33
N THR A 34 1.22 -18.34 -5.11
CA THR A 34 1.09 -16.95 -4.68
C THR A 34 1.41 -16.75 -3.20
N THR A 35 1.35 -17.76 -2.34
CA THR A 35 1.77 -17.66 -0.92
C THR A 35 3.24 -18.01 -0.71
N ILE A 36 3.77 -18.95 -1.49
CA ILE A 36 5.19 -19.34 -1.46
C ILE A 36 6.06 -18.23 -2.05
N LEU A 37 5.64 -17.55 -3.12
CA LEU A 37 6.41 -16.46 -3.72
C LEU A 37 6.69 -15.27 -2.76
N PRO A 38 5.70 -14.69 -2.05
CA PRO A 38 5.95 -13.67 -1.03
C PRO A 38 6.83 -14.18 0.09
N SER A 39 6.69 -15.45 0.50
CA SER A 39 7.54 -16.06 1.54
C SER A 39 8.99 -16.21 1.08
N LEU A 40 9.20 -16.52 -0.21
CA LEU A 40 10.52 -16.66 -0.83
C LEU A 40 11.15 -15.30 -1.14
N VAL A 41 10.36 -14.32 -1.60
CA VAL A 41 10.78 -12.92 -1.75
C VAL A 41 11.06 -12.29 -0.38
N PHE A 42 10.34 -12.64 0.67
CA PHE A 42 10.64 -12.25 2.04
C PHE A 42 12.00 -12.84 2.51
N LEU A 43 12.25 -14.11 2.24
CA LEU A 43 13.53 -14.77 2.55
C LEU A 43 14.72 -14.11 1.80
N ILE A 44 14.52 -13.76 0.53
CA ILE A 44 15.52 -13.07 -0.30
C ILE A 44 15.66 -11.59 0.11
N GLY A 45 14.55 -10.92 0.40
CA GLY A 45 14.50 -9.50 0.80
C GLY A 45 15.13 -9.23 2.17
N ILE A 46 15.03 -10.17 3.12
CA ILE A 46 15.80 -10.12 4.39
C ILE A 46 17.31 -10.13 4.12
N SER A 47 17.76 -10.82 3.07
CA SER A 47 19.17 -10.89 2.72
C SER A 47 19.69 -9.61 2.04
N PHE A 48 18.79 -8.78 1.48
CA PHE A 48 19.12 -7.55 0.75
C PHE A 48 18.95 -6.25 1.56
N ASP A 49 18.12 -6.21 2.61
CA ASP A 49 17.85 -4.98 3.39
C ASP A 49 18.83 -4.70 4.55
N THR A 50 20.06 -5.23 4.51
CA THR A 50 21.10 -4.88 5.49
C THR A 50 21.69 -3.47 5.27
N ASN A 51 21.42 -2.82 4.13
CA ASN A 51 22.15 -1.60 3.72
C ASN A 51 21.32 -0.34 3.45
N SER A 52 20.02 -0.28 3.73
CA SER A 52 19.25 0.98 3.54
C SER A 52 19.14 1.80 4.84
N SER A 53 20.12 2.67 5.03
CA SER A 53 20.20 3.73 6.03
C SER A 53 19.23 4.87 5.74
N PHE A 54 18.32 5.16 6.67
CA PHE A 54 17.80 6.51 6.90
C PHE A 54 17.61 6.76 8.40
N MET A 55 17.83 8.02 8.76
CA MET A 55 18.35 8.54 10.02
C MET A 55 17.37 8.46 11.20
N VAL A 56 17.70 7.64 12.20
CA VAL A 56 17.37 7.88 13.62
C VAL A 56 18.71 7.91 14.34
N LEU A 57 19.11 9.11 14.76
CA LEU A 57 20.31 9.31 15.56
C LEU A 57 20.06 8.79 16.98
N GLY A 58 20.94 7.93 17.49
CA GLY A 58 20.97 7.57 18.91
C GLY A 58 21.93 6.42 19.20
N GLU A 59 22.66 6.51 20.31
CA GLU A 59 23.63 5.53 20.83
C GLU A 59 23.08 4.09 21.01
N GLU A 60 21.79 3.86 20.78
CA GLU A 60 21.07 2.62 21.09
C GLU A 60 21.29 1.46 20.10
N GLN A 61 21.71 1.73 18.85
CA GLN A 61 22.02 0.66 17.89
C GLN A 61 23.22 -0.20 18.33
N TYR A 62 24.09 0.38 19.16
CA TYR A 62 25.23 -0.32 19.77
C TYR A 62 24.81 -1.27 20.90
N SER A 63 23.70 -0.97 21.61
CA SER A 63 23.18 -1.81 22.68
C SER A 63 22.31 -2.96 22.16
N MET A 64 21.64 -2.79 21.01
CA MET A 64 20.87 -3.85 20.34
C MET A 64 21.76 -4.93 19.71
N ALA A 65 22.97 -4.60 19.26
CA ALA A 65 23.91 -5.56 18.67
C ALA A 65 24.52 -6.56 19.70
N ARG A 66 24.27 -6.34 21.00
CA ARG A 66 24.79 -7.17 22.10
C ARG A 66 23.74 -7.99 22.83
N MET A 67 22.46 -7.83 22.48
CA MET A 67 21.36 -8.61 23.04
C MET A 67 21.24 -9.97 22.36
N ASP A 68 20.88 -11.00 23.14
CA ASP A 68 20.55 -12.30 22.59
C ASP A 68 19.34 -12.18 21.63
N PRO A 69 19.34 -12.90 20.49
CA PRO A 69 18.32 -12.75 19.44
C PRO A 69 16.89 -13.05 19.93
N LEU A 70 16.76 -13.83 21.01
CA LEU A 70 15.48 -14.16 21.63
C LEU A 70 14.93 -12.97 22.44
N ASP A 71 15.79 -12.24 23.16
CA ASP A 71 15.40 -11.08 23.96
C ASP A 71 15.01 -9.90 23.05
N LEU A 72 15.71 -9.75 21.93
CA LEU A 72 15.36 -8.78 20.89
C LEU A 72 13.96 -9.03 20.31
N LEU A 73 13.62 -10.32 20.06
CA LEU A 73 12.32 -10.70 19.53
C LEU A 73 11.21 -10.42 20.55
N ILE A 74 11.41 -10.80 21.82
CA ILE A 74 10.45 -10.55 22.90
C ILE A 74 10.23 -9.03 23.07
N SER A 75 11.30 -8.25 23.08
CA SER A 75 11.22 -6.78 23.18
C SER A 75 10.48 -6.16 22.00
N THR A 76 10.75 -6.61 20.77
CA THR A 76 10.07 -6.11 19.57
C THR A 76 8.58 -6.41 19.60
N VAL A 77 8.18 -7.64 19.95
CA VAL A 77 6.76 -8.05 20.03
C VAL A 77 6.03 -7.26 21.10
N PHE A 78 6.64 -7.12 22.28
CA PHE A 78 6.08 -6.32 23.38
C PHE A 78 5.91 -4.86 22.96
N SER A 79 6.92 -4.29 22.31
CA SER A 79 6.90 -2.90 21.83
C SER A 79 5.80 -2.66 20.81
N LEU A 80 5.65 -3.56 19.84
CA LEU A 80 4.57 -3.49 18.84
C LEU A 80 3.19 -3.58 19.48
N TYR A 81 3.01 -4.49 20.45
CA TYR A 81 1.75 -4.62 21.18
C TYR A 81 1.42 -3.36 21.99
N ALA A 82 2.41 -2.81 22.71
CA ALA A 82 2.27 -1.58 23.47
C ALA A 82 1.91 -0.39 22.57
N LEU A 83 2.58 -0.24 21.43
CA LEU A 83 2.30 0.81 20.44
C LEU A 83 0.89 0.69 19.86
N TRP A 84 0.47 -0.54 19.52
CA TRP A 84 -0.88 -0.79 19.02
C TRP A 84 -1.94 -0.40 20.06
N LEU A 85 -1.75 -0.81 21.31
CA LEU A 85 -2.68 -0.52 22.39
C LEU A 85 -2.75 0.98 22.73
N LEU A 86 -1.61 1.65 22.89
CA LEU A 86 -1.54 3.09 23.14
C LEU A 86 -2.13 3.90 21.99
N GLY A 87 -1.85 3.50 20.75
CA GLY A 87 -2.44 4.10 19.55
C GLY A 87 -3.97 3.98 19.54
N LEU A 88 -4.52 2.81 19.87
CA LEU A 88 -5.97 2.61 19.96
C LEU A 88 -6.62 3.48 21.05
N ILE A 89 -6.01 3.56 22.23
CA ILE A 89 -6.51 4.41 23.34
C ILE A 89 -6.51 5.87 22.91
N ALA A 90 -5.40 6.36 22.35
CA ALA A 90 -5.29 7.75 21.90
C ALA A 90 -6.24 8.05 20.73
N GLY A 91 -6.40 7.13 19.78
CA GLY A 91 -7.35 7.28 18.68
C GLY A 91 -8.80 7.34 19.18
N ARG A 92 -9.15 6.51 20.17
CA ARG A 92 -10.48 6.56 20.81
C ARG A 92 -10.67 7.86 21.58
N PHE A 93 -9.63 8.33 22.28
CA PHE A 93 -9.64 9.62 22.96
C PHE A 93 -9.88 10.77 21.97
N MET A 94 -9.18 10.76 20.84
CA MET A 94 -9.30 11.78 19.79
C MET A 94 -10.71 11.81 19.15
N SER A 95 -11.36 10.65 19.08
CA SER A 95 -12.74 10.53 18.59
C SER A 95 -13.75 11.30 19.46
N TYR A 96 -13.49 11.47 20.76
CA TYR A 96 -14.36 12.28 21.63
C TYR A 96 -14.33 13.78 21.29
N PHE A 97 -13.25 14.25 20.67
CA PHE A 97 -13.10 15.64 20.23
C PHE A 97 -13.57 15.88 18.79
N PHE A 98 -14.28 14.92 18.17
CA PHE A 98 -14.69 14.98 16.75
C PHE A 98 -13.52 15.03 15.76
N LEU A 99 -12.32 14.61 16.18
CA LEU A 99 -11.15 14.51 15.30
C LEU A 99 -10.96 13.06 14.81
N PRO A 100 -10.36 12.85 13.63
CA PRO A 100 -10.06 11.51 13.12
C PRO A 100 -9.19 10.70 14.09
N PRO A 101 -9.53 9.42 14.37
CA PRO A 101 -8.76 8.58 15.30
C PRO A 101 -7.27 8.46 14.94
N LEU A 102 -6.95 8.50 13.63
CA LEU A 102 -5.58 8.43 13.11
C LEU A 102 -4.69 9.55 13.63
N MET A 103 -5.26 10.73 13.92
CA MET A 103 -4.52 11.85 14.48
C MET A 103 -3.98 11.51 15.88
N GLY A 104 -4.76 10.81 16.70
CA GLY A 104 -4.33 10.34 18.01
C GLY A 104 -3.25 9.27 17.94
N MET A 105 -3.38 8.33 16.98
CA MET A 105 -2.37 7.29 16.72
C MET A 105 -1.03 7.90 16.28
N LEU A 106 -1.07 8.88 15.37
CA LEU A 106 0.12 9.59 14.90
C LEU A 106 0.79 10.37 16.04
N LEU A 107 0.01 11.06 16.86
CA LEU A 107 0.52 11.87 17.97
C LEU A 107 1.29 10.99 18.97
N ILE A 108 0.76 9.82 19.33
CA ILE A 108 1.47 8.85 20.18
C ILE A 108 2.81 8.43 19.55
N GLY A 109 2.83 8.14 18.24
CA GLY A 109 4.07 7.81 17.54
C GLY A 109 5.10 8.93 17.60
N ILE A 110 4.67 10.18 17.38
CA ILE A 110 5.53 11.37 17.48
C ILE A 110 6.06 11.54 18.92
N LEU A 111 5.21 11.40 19.94
CA LEU A 111 5.62 11.53 21.34
C LEU A 111 6.65 10.47 21.72
N ILE A 112 6.42 9.21 21.35
CA ILE A 112 7.35 8.11 21.64
C ILE A 112 8.69 8.32 20.93
N ALA A 113 8.67 8.81 19.69
CA ALA A 113 9.89 9.07 18.94
C ALA A 113 10.74 10.21 19.54
N ASN A 114 10.11 11.25 20.10
CA ASN A 114 10.80 12.47 20.54
C ASN A 114 11.10 12.51 22.05
N ILE A 115 10.44 11.70 22.88
CA ILE A 115 10.63 11.70 24.33
C ILE A 115 11.67 10.63 24.73
N PRO A 116 12.80 11.01 25.34
CA PRO A 116 13.90 10.08 25.65
C PRO A 116 13.53 8.98 26.66
N PHE A 117 12.49 9.20 27.48
CA PHE A 117 11.97 8.19 28.40
C PHE A 117 11.45 6.93 27.68
N PHE A 118 10.87 7.08 26.48
CA PHE A 118 10.27 5.97 25.74
C PHE A 118 11.25 5.26 24.79
N GLN A 119 12.35 5.92 24.42
CA GLN A 119 13.36 5.37 23.49
C GLN A 119 14.01 4.09 24.05
N GLY A 120 14.32 4.04 25.35
CA GLY A 120 14.89 2.84 25.99
C GLY A 120 13.91 1.71 26.31
N ILE A 121 12.60 1.90 26.11
CA ILE A 121 11.55 0.90 26.44
C ILE A 121 10.96 0.25 25.19
N LEU A 122 10.89 0.99 24.08
CA LEU A 122 10.22 0.56 22.85
C LEU A 122 11.23 0.40 21.71
N LEU A 123 11.99 -0.69 21.76
CA LEU A 123 12.97 -1.04 20.72
C LEU A 123 12.28 -1.84 19.62
N ILE A 124 12.01 -1.20 18.49
CA ILE A 124 11.52 -1.87 17.29
C ILE A 124 12.68 -2.06 16.33
N HIS A 125 12.96 -3.31 15.98
CA HIS A 125 13.90 -3.60 14.92
C HIS A 125 13.40 -3.03 13.58
N THR A 126 14.25 -2.25 12.91
CA THR A 126 13.91 -1.48 11.69
C THR A 126 13.29 -2.33 10.58
N ASN A 127 13.77 -3.56 10.38
CA ASN A 127 13.24 -4.45 9.33
C ASN A 127 11.77 -4.84 9.59
N TRP A 128 11.39 -5.10 10.85
CA TRP A 128 10.02 -5.46 11.19
C TRP A 128 9.07 -4.27 11.00
N ASN A 129 9.51 -3.06 11.36
CA ASN A 129 8.75 -1.84 11.12
C ASN A 129 8.46 -1.63 9.63
N LYS A 130 9.49 -1.76 8.77
CA LYS A 130 9.34 -1.64 7.30
C LYS A 130 8.33 -2.66 6.75
N VAL A 131 8.42 -3.92 7.16
CA VAL A 131 7.53 -5.00 6.69
C VAL A 131 6.08 -4.76 7.11
N ILE A 132 5.85 -4.35 8.37
CA ILE A 132 4.51 -4.07 8.89
C ILE A 132 3.87 -2.90 8.14
N GLN A 133 4.61 -1.80 7.95
CA GLN A 133 4.13 -0.62 7.22
C GLN A 133 3.77 -0.97 5.76
N GLN A 134 4.63 -1.72 5.07
CA GLN A 134 4.37 -2.14 3.68
C GLN A 134 3.17 -3.06 3.57
N THR A 135 3.05 -4.04 4.46
CA THR A 135 1.90 -4.96 4.49
C THR A 135 0.61 -4.19 4.78
N ALA A 136 0.63 -3.26 5.74
CA ALA A 136 -0.51 -2.41 6.05
C ALA A 136 -0.92 -1.54 4.85
N PHE A 137 0.04 -0.94 4.16
CA PHE A 137 -0.20 -0.17 2.95
C PHE A 137 -0.88 -1.00 1.86
N VAL A 138 -0.40 -2.22 1.60
CA VAL A 138 -1.02 -3.15 0.64
C VAL A 138 -2.46 -3.49 1.06
N VAL A 139 -2.71 -3.77 2.34
CA VAL A 139 -4.07 -4.04 2.85
C VAL A 139 -4.99 -2.83 2.64
N ILE A 140 -4.52 -1.62 2.92
CA ILE A 140 -5.28 -0.38 2.73
C ILE A 140 -5.63 -0.16 1.26
N LEU A 141 -4.67 -0.36 0.35
CA LEU A 141 -4.90 -0.22 -1.09
C LEU A 141 -5.85 -1.29 -1.63
N ILE A 142 -5.74 -2.55 -1.19
CA ILE A 142 -6.71 -3.60 -1.54
C ILE A 142 -8.11 -3.19 -1.10
N ARG A 143 -8.25 -2.69 0.14
CA ARG A 143 -9.54 -2.23 0.67
C ARG A 143 -10.09 -1.05 -0.15
N CYS A 144 -9.24 -0.09 -0.51
CA CYS A 144 -9.58 1.00 -1.41
C CYS A 144 -10.12 0.49 -2.75
N GLY A 145 -9.38 -0.43 -3.39
CA GLY A 145 -9.75 -1.03 -4.67
C GLY A 145 -11.08 -1.78 -4.62
N LEU A 146 -11.38 -2.46 -3.51
CA LEU A 146 -12.64 -3.17 -3.27
C LEU A 146 -13.82 -2.24 -2.95
N SER A 147 -13.56 -1.04 -2.44
CA SER A 147 -14.58 -0.02 -2.12
C SER A 147 -14.93 0.90 -3.31
N LEU A 148 -14.22 0.77 -4.43
CA LEU A 148 -14.48 1.53 -5.65
C LEU A 148 -15.75 1.06 -6.36
N ASP A 149 -16.59 2.03 -6.76
CA ASP A 149 -17.71 1.79 -7.67
C ASP A 149 -17.24 1.96 -9.13
N PRO A 150 -17.23 0.89 -9.95
CA PRO A 150 -16.74 0.95 -11.32
C PRO A 150 -17.59 1.85 -12.24
N ASP A 151 -18.89 1.97 -11.99
CA ASP A 151 -19.79 2.78 -12.83
C ASP A 151 -19.59 4.27 -12.54
N ALA A 152 -19.52 4.64 -11.26
CA ALA A 152 -19.18 6.00 -10.84
C ALA A 152 -17.76 6.39 -11.28
N LEU A 153 -16.81 5.46 -11.19
CA LEU A 153 -15.45 5.64 -11.65
C LEU A 153 -15.42 5.94 -13.14
N ARG A 154 -16.01 5.09 -13.98
CA ARG A 154 -16.00 5.27 -15.45
C ARG A 154 -16.54 6.63 -15.90
N ASN A 155 -17.56 7.14 -15.22
CA ASN A 155 -18.17 8.44 -15.54
C ASN A 155 -17.32 9.63 -15.08
N SER A 156 -16.48 9.44 -14.06
CA SER A 156 -15.71 10.53 -13.43
C SER A 156 -14.21 10.45 -13.69
N LEU A 157 -13.67 9.35 -14.25
CA LEU A 157 -12.24 9.11 -14.47
C LEU A 157 -11.53 10.29 -15.16
N PHE A 158 -12.09 10.80 -16.26
CA PHE A 158 -11.48 11.89 -17.01
C PHE A 158 -11.48 13.22 -16.25
N ILE A 159 -12.57 13.47 -15.51
CA ILE A 159 -12.72 14.70 -14.73
C ILE A 159 -11.81 14.66 -13.50
N CYS A 160 -11.76 13.53 -12.80
CA CYS A 160 -10.93 13.34 -11.61
C CYS A 160 -9.45 13.40 -11.93
N GLY A 161 -9.01 12.69 -12.99
CA GLY A 161 -7.60 12.72 -13.41
C GLY A 161 -7.12 14.11 -13.81
N ASN A 162 -7.92 14.86 -14.58
CA ASN A 162 -7.57 16.24 -14.93
C ASN A 162 -7.58 17.16 -13.69
N LEU A 163 -8.55 17.01 -12.80
CA LEU A 163 -8.64 17.82 -11.59
C LEU A 163 -7.45 17.55 -10.64
N ALA A 164 -7.00 16.29 -10.52
CA ALA A 164 -5.84 15.92 -9.73
C ALA A 164 -4.58 16.64 -10.22
N ILE A 165 -4.27 16.50 -11.52
CA ILE A 165 -3.07 17.09 -12.10
C ILE A 165 -3.08 18.61 -11.95
N ILE A 166 -4.22 19.25 -12.25
CA ILE A 166 -4.36 20.71 -12.15
C ILE A 166 -4.23 21.16 -10.69
N SER A 167 -4.93 20.50 -9.77
CA SER A 167 -4.91 20.84 -8.34
C SER A 167 -3.50 20.68 -7.75
N THR A 168 -2.86 19.54 -7.98
CA THR A 168 -1.51 19.28 -7.46
C THR A 168 -0.48 20.23 -8.07
N THR A 169 -0.60 20.58 -9.35
CA THR A 169 0.30 21.56 -9.98
C THR A 169 0.16 22.94 -9.32
N ILE A 170 -1.07 23.39 -9.07
CA ILE A 170 -1.32 24.68 -8.41
C ILE A 170 -0.79 24.65 -6.97
N GLU A 171 -1.00 23.55 -6.25
CA GLU A 171 -0.52 23.36 -4.88
C GLU A 171 1.02 23.39 -4.80
N VAL A 172 1.70 22.64 -5.66
CA VAL A 172 3.18 22.66 -5.74
C VAL A 172 3.67 24.08 -6.03
N VAL A 173 3.09 24.77 -7.03
CA VAL A 173 3.50 26.15 -7.37
C VAL A 173 3.29 27.09 -6.17
N ALA A 174 2.16 26.99 -5.48
CA ALA A 174 1.89 27.81 -4.30
C ALA A 174 2.91 27.57 -3.19
N ILE A 175 3.24 26.30 -2.91
CA ILE A 175 4.24 25.92 -1.88
C ILE A 175 5.63 26.37 -2.28
N VAL A 176 6.01 26.26 -3.56
CA VAL A 176 7.31 26.73 -4.07
C VAL A 176 7.45 28.23 -3.90
N LEU A 177 6.42 29.00 -4.28
CA LEU A 177 6.42 30.46 -4.11
C LEU A 177 6.52 30.82 -2.63
N PHE A 178 5.71 30.19 -1.77
CA PHE A 178 5.73 30.47 -0.35
C PHE A 178 7.08 30.11 0.30
N SER A 179 7.61 28.93 0.00
CA SER A 179 8.89 28.46 0.55
C SER A 179 10.08 29.30 0.09
N HIS A 180 10.10 29.73 -1.17
CA HIS A 180 11.14 30.60 -1.69
C HIS A 180 11.05 32.01 -1.10
N PHE A 181 9.87 32.63 -1.10
CA PHE A 181 9.71 34.04 -0.69
C PHE A 181 9.64 34.26 0.83
N VAL A 182 9.08 33.31 1.60
CA VAL A 182 8.92 33.46 3.06
C VAL A 182 10.12 32.88 3.81
N TYR A 183 10.60 31.70 3.42
CA TYR A 183 11.69 31.02 4.12
C TYR A 183 13.07 31.25 3.47
N GLY A 184 13.13 31.90 2.30
CA GLY A 184 14.40 32.19 1.62
C GLY A 184 15.10 30.93 1.07
N LEU A 185 14.37 29.83 0.90
CA LEU A 185 14.93 28.58 0.38
C LEU A 185 15.40 28.76 -1.07
N PRO A 186 16.53 28.18 -1.50
CA PRO A 186 16.93 28.22 -2.90
C PRO A 186 15.89 27.49 -3.77
N VAL A 187 15.71 27.94 -5.01
CA VAL A 187 14.62 27.50 -5.89
C VAL A 187 14.54 25.97 -6.04
N TYR A 188 15.69 25.30 -6.18
CA TYR A 188 15.71 23.83 -6.28
C TYR A 188 15.18 23.14 -5.01
N ALA A 189 15.51 23.65 -3.83
CA ALA A 189 15.04 23.10 -2.56
C ALA A 189 13.56 23.40 -2.34
N ALA A 190 13.11 24.59 -2.75
CA ALA A 190 11.69 24.96 -2.74
C ALA A 190 10.86 24.04 -3.64
N ILE A 191 11.35 23.71 -4.84
CA ILE A 191 10.70 22.75 -5.76
C ILE A 191 10.58 21.37 -5.12
N LEU A 192 11.69 20.84 -4.59
CA LEU A 192 11.67 19.54 -3.90
C LEU A 192 10.70 19.55 -2.72
N PHE A 193 10.71 20.61 -1.92
CA PHE A 193 9.81 20.79 -0.79
C PHE A 193 8.34 20.86 -1.22
N GLY A 194 8.06 21.56 -2.34
CA GLY A 194 6.73 21.62 -2.94
C GLY A 194 6.19 20.26 -3.33
N TYR A 195 6.99 19.42 -4.00
CA TYR A 195 6.59 18.06 -4.35
C TYR A 195 6.40 17.16 -3.12
N VAL A 196 7.31 17.23 -2.14
CA VAL A 196 7.20 16.44 -0.90
C VAL A 196 5.93 16.78 -0.12
N LEU A 197 5.55 18.07 -0.06
CA LEU A 197 4.33 18.48 0.64
C LEU A 197 3.04 18.24 -0.16
N ALA A 198 3.07 18.36 -1.48
CA ALA A 198 1.93 18.09 -2.34
C ALA A 198 1.64 16.58 -2.51
N SER A 199 2.55 15.72 -2.08
CA SER A 199 2.34 14.27 -2.01
C SER A 199 1.27 13.95 -0.95
N THR A 200 0.17 13.34 -1.38
CA THR A 200 -0.90 12.91 -0.45
C THR A 200 -0.68 11.46 -0.03
N ALA A 201 -0.63 11.20 1.29
CA ALA A 201 -0.44 9.86 1.82
C ALA A 201 -1.74 9.04 1.87
N PRO A 202 -1.88 7.97 1.08
CA PRO A 202 -3.10 7.16 1.04
C PRO A 202 -3.44 6.41 2.32
N ALA A 203 -2.43 6.07 3.12
CA ALA A 203 -2.61 5.31 4.36
C ALA A 203 -3.55 6.01 5.37
N ILE A 204 -3.63 7.34 5.32
CA ILE A 204 -4.40 8.13 6.28
C ILE A 204 -5.77 8.51 5.70
N THR A 205 -5.81 8.85 4.41
CA THR A 205 -7.03 9.34 3.76
C THR A 205 -7.99 8.21 3.40
N VAL A 206 -7.50 7.04 2.95
CA VAL A 206 -8.36 5.92 2.53
C VAL A 206 -9.31 5.44 3.65
N PRO A 207 -8.85 5.16 4.89
CA PRO A 207 -9.73 4.67 5.94
C PRO A 207 -10.88 5.63 6.26
N ILE A 208 -10.62 6.95 6.21
CA ILE A 208 -11.61 8.00 6.47
C ILE A 208 -12.63 8.06 5.33
N LEU A 209 -12.18 8.02 4.08
CA LEU A 209 -13.07 8.03 2.91
C LEU A 209 -14.02 6.82 2.90
N ILE A 210 -13.51 5.63 3.25
CA ILE A 210 -14.34 4.42 3.36
C ILE A 210 -15.37 4.59 4.49
N GLN A 211 -15.00 5.20 5.62
CA GLN A 211 -15.95 5.48 6.69
C GLN A 211 -17.05 6.44 6.22
N LEU A 212 -16.70 7.55 5.57
CA LEU A 212 -17.66 8.53 5.04
C LEU A 212 -18.58 7.91 3.98
N GLN A 213 -18.04 7.03 3.13
CA GLN A 213 -18.82 6.27 2.14
C GLN A 213 -19.83 5.35 2.82
N ASN A 214 -19.44 4.64 3.89
CA ASN A 214 -20.35 3.80 4.68
C ASN A 214 -21.44 4.61 5.40
N GLU A 215 -21.16 5.86 5.76
CA GLU A 215 -22.11 6.81 6.34
C GLU A 215 -23.00 7.50 5.27
N GLY A 216 -22.78 7.22 3.99
CA GLY A 216 -23.53 7.80 2.86
C GLY A 216 -23.14 9.24 2.50
N ILE A 217 -22.05 9.77 3.08
CA ILE A 217 -21.64 11.15 2.90
C ILE A 217 -20.86 11.30 1.59
N GLY A 218 -21.36 12.15 0.68
CA GLY A 218 -20.68 12.48 -0.58
C GLY A 218 -20.69 11.38 -1.64
N VAL A 219 -21.39 10.25 -1.39
CA VAL A 219 -21.49 9.11 -2.31
C VAL A 219 -22.24 9.49 -3.59
N GLU A 220 -23.37 10.21 -3.48
CA GLU A 220 -24.14 10.66 -4.66
C GLU A 220 -23.34 11.57 -5.59
N LYS A 221 -22.36 12.31 -5.04
CA LYS A 221 -21.48 13.20 -5.80
C LYS A 221 -20.21 12.50 -6.31
N GLY A 222 -20.04 11.21 -6.00
CA GLY A 222 -18.85 10.43 -6.36
C GLY A 222 -17.55 10.91 -5.71
N ILE A 223 -17.62 11.69 -4.62
CA ILE A 223 -16.44 12.33 -4.00
C ILE A 223 -15.44 11.31 -3.45
N PRO A 224 -15.86 10.23 -2.74
CA PRO A 224 -14.92 9.20 -2.29
C PRO A 224 -14.21 8.52 -3.46
N THR A 225 -14.95 8.14 -4.51
CA THR A 225 -14.42 7.51 -5.73
C THR A 225 -13.45 8.42 -6.47
N ALA A 226 -13.78 9.71 -6.60
CA ALA A 226 -12.91 10.72 -7.20
C ALA A 226 -11.62 10.94 -6.39
N THR A 227 -11.71 10.90 -5.06
CA THR A 227 -10.51 11.05 -4.22
C THR A 227 -9.63 9.81 -4.31
N PHE A 228 -10.20 8.60 -4.32
CA PHE A 228 -9.46 7.34 -4.46
C PHE A 228 -8.61 7.27 -5.74
N THR A 229 -9.06 7.89 -6.84
CA THR A 229 -8.28 7.95 -8.09
C THR A 229 -7.16 8.98 -8.06
N ASN A 230 -7.22 9.93 -7.13
CA ASN A 230 -6.31 11.08 -7.07
C ASN A 230 -5.20 10.87 -6.03
N MET A 231 -5.11 9.69 -5.42
CA MET A 231 -4.14 9.37 -4.36
C MET A 231 -2.77 8.95 -4.91
N ASP A 232 -2.53 9.23 -6.19
CA ASP A 232 -1.28 8.93 -6.84
C ASP A 232 -0.19 9.86 -6.32
N ASP A 233 0.85 9.24 -5.78
CA ASP A 233 2.01 9.92 -5.25
C ASP A 233 2.82 10.50 -6.43
N LEU A 234 2.58 11.77 -6.78
CA LEU A 234 3.19 12.49 -7.90
C LEU A 234 4.73 12.67 -7.74
N SER A 235 5.32 12.22 -6.65
CA SER A 235 6.70 12.55 -6.26
C SER A 235 7.81 11.70 -6.90
N TYR A 236 7.50 10.65 -7.70
CA TYR A 236 8.54 9.81 -8.31
C TYR A 236 8.62 9.94 -9.84
N THR A 237 9.61 10.75 -10.26
CA THR A 237 10.30 10.75 -11.57
C THR A 237 9.41 10.79 -12.81
N LEU A 238 9.33 11.98 -13.44
CA LEU A 238 8.63 12.31 -14.70
C LEU A 238 8.91 11.36 -15.89
N THR A 239 9.89 10.45 -15.80
CA THR A 239 10.24 9.47 -16.83
C THR A 239 9.86 8.02 -16.49
N ARG A 240 9.69 7.64 -15.21
CA ARG A 240 9.31 6.26 -14.81
C ARG A 240 7.82 6.07 -14.56
N PHE A 241 7.15 7.15 -14.17
CA PHE A 241 5.71 7.18 -13.86
C PHE A 241 4.80 6.48 -14.89
N PRO A 242 4.89 6.74 -16.22
CA PRO A 242 3.97 6.11 -17.17
C PRO A 242 4.22 4.61 -17.33
N VAL A 243 5.47 4.15 -17.19
CA VAL A 243 5.82 2.73 -17.35
C VAL A 243 5.35 1.93 -16.14
N GLU A 244 5.57 2.43 -14.93
CA GLU A 244 5.17 1.74 -13.70
C GLU A 244 3.64 1.65 -13.56
N ILE A 245 2.90 2.72 -13.91
CA ILE A 245 1.44 2.70 -13.94
C ILE A 245 0.92 1.72 -14.98
N LEU A 246 1.55 1.67 -16.16
CA LEU A 246 1.13 0.77 -17.24
C LEU A 246 1.37 -0.70 -16.86
N VAL A 247 2.53 -1.02 -16.29
CA VAL A 247 2.86 -2.37 -15.80
C VAL A 247 1.94 -2.75 -14.64
N GLY A 248 1.73 -1.86 -13.67
CA GLY A 248 0.83 -2.09 -12.54
C GLY A 248 -0.63 -2.28 -12.97
N SER A 249 -1.11 -1.47 -13.92
CA SER A 249 -2.46 -1.59 -14.46
C SER A 249 -2.65 -2.89 -15.25
N LEU A 250 -1.68 -3.28 -16.08
CA LEU A 250 -1.73 -4.56 -16.81
C LEU A 250 -1.75 -5.75 -15.85
N PHE A 251 -0.89 -5.75 -14.83
CA PHE A 251 -0.85 -6.79 -13.81
C PHE A 251 -2.14 -6.84 -12.99
N GLY A 252 -2.69 -5.69 -12.63
CA GLY A 252 -3.97 -5.56 -11.92
C GLY A 252 -5.14 -6.10 -12.74
N ILE A 253 -5.23 -5.75 -14.03
CA ILE A 253 -6.26 -6.27 -14.95
C ILE A 253 -6.12 -7.79 -15.10
N LEU A 254 -4.91 -8.30 -15.29
CA LEU A 254 -4.64 -9.73 -15.41
C LEU A 254 -5.08 -10.48 -14.14
N THR A 255 -4.67 -9.98 -12.97
CA THR A 255 -5.03 -10.57 -11.67
C THR A 255 -6.54 -10.49 -11.42
N GLY A 256 -7.18 -9.38 -11.78
CA GLY A 256 -8.63 -9.20 -11.69
C GLY A 256 -9.41 -10.18 -12.59
N LEU A 257 -8.94 -10.40 -13.83
CA LEU A 257 -9.50 -11.40 -14.74
C LEU A 257 -9.31 -12.83 -14.21
N LEU A 258 -8.16 -13.10 -13.57
CA LEU A 258 -7.88 -14.37 -12.93
C LEU A 258 -8.81 -14.62 -11.74
N LEU A 259 -9.03 -13.62 -10.88
CA LEU A 259 -9.98 -13.64 -9.75
C LEU A 259 -11.45 -13.79 -10.20
N ARG A 260 -11.80 -13.29 -11.38
CA ARG A 260 -13.12 -13.54 -11.99
C ARG A 260 -13.27 -14.99 -12.43
N SER A 261 -12.18 -15.60 -12.87
CA SER A 261 -12.16 -16.97 -13.43
C SER A 261 -12.02 -18.05 -12.35
N LEU A 262 -11.40 -17.72 -11.21
CA LEU A 262 -11.12 -18.63 -10.09
C LEU A 262 -11.47 -17.95 -8.75
N PRO A 263 -12.17 -18.59 -7.79
CA PRO A 263 -12.84 -19.89 -7.79
C PRO A 263 -14.30 -19.80 -8.27
N ARG A 264 -14.85 -20.94 -8.69
CA ARG A 264 -16.26 -21.10 -9.06
C ARG A 264 -17.18 -20.85 -7.85
N TYR A 265 -18.33 -20.21 -8.11
CA TYR A 265 -19.33 -19.78 -7.12
C TYR A 265 -19.85 -20.89 -6.19
N ASP A 266 -19.72 -22.16 -6.57
CA ASP A 266 -20.26 -23.33 -5.86
C ASP A 266 -19.42 -23.82 -4.66
N SER A 267 -18.40 -23.07 -4.24
CA SER A 267 -17.57 -23.45 -3.08
C SER A 267 -17.85 -22.53 -1.90
N HIS A 268 -18.11 -23.11 -0.72
CA HIS A 268 -18.29 -22.35 0.54
C HIS A 268 -17.04 -21.51 0.90
N LEU A 269 -15.90 -21.82 0.29
CA LEU A 269 -14.63 -21.11 0.44
C LEU A 269 -14.34 -20.09 -0.68
N ALA A 270 -15.28 -19.84 -1.60
CA ALA A 270 -15.02 -18.99 -2.78
C ALA A 270 -14.54 -17.58 -2.40
N HIS A 271 -15.20 -16.94 -1.42
CA HIS A 271 -14.81 -15.62 -0.93
C HIS A 271 -13.44 -15.63 -0.24
N PHE A 272 -13.17 -16.65 0.56
CA PHE A 272 -11.90 -16.82 1.25
C PHE A 272 -10.73 -17.01 0.27
N THR A 273 -10.92 -17.86 -0.74
CA THR A 273 -9.90 -18.10 -1.75
C THR A 273 -9.67 -16.88 -2.64
N ARG A 274 -10.71 -16.11 -3.01
CA ARG A 274 -10.55 -14.83 -3.74
C ARG A 274 -9.76 -13.82 -2.92
N ALA A 275 -10.10 -13.65 -1.64
CA ALA A 275 -9.38 -12.75 -0.75
C ALA A 275 -7.92 -13.16 -0.57
N THR A 276 -7.66 -14.46 -0.41
CA THR A 276 -6.31 -15.02 -0.25
C THR A 276 -5.48 -14.83 -1.52
N LEU A 277 -6.04 -15.09 -2.71
CA LEU A 277 -5.37 -14.87 -3.99
C LEU A 277 -5.07 -13.39 -4.22
N LEU A 278 -6.04 -12.50 -3.96
CA LEU A 278 -5.87 -11.05 -4.12
C LEU A 278 -4.77 -10.53 -3.19
N PHE A 279 -4.79 -10.93 -1.93
CA PHE A 279 -3.80 -10.52 -0.94
C PHE A 279 -2.39 -11.00 -1.28
N SER A 280 -2.26 -12.28 -1.62
CA SER A 280 -0.98 -12.91 -1.90
C SER A 280 -0.33 -12.41 -3.21
N THR A 281 -1.12 -12.22 -4.27
CA THR A 281 -0.65 -11.61 -5.53
C THR A 281 -0.23 -10.15 -5.35
N SER A 282 -0.99 -9.37 -4.57
CA SER A 282 -0.65 -7.97 -4.29
C SER A 282 0.63 -7.84 -3.48
N LEU A 283 0.85 -8.70 -2.47
CA LEU A 283 2.11 -8.74 -1.72
C LEU A 283 3.28 -9.17 -2.61
N ALA A 284 3.12 -10.23 -3.41
CA ALA A 284 4.15 -10.70 -4.33
C ALA A 284 4.58 -9.58 -5.30
N PHE A 285 3.61 -8.84 -5.84
CA PHE A 285 3.88 -7.71 -6.72
C PHE A 285 4.58 -6.56 -5.99
N HIS A 286 4.10 -6.14 -4.82
CA HIS A 286 4.70 -5.04 -4.06
C HIS A 286 6.15 -5.33 -3.67
N PHE A 287 6.44 -6.52 -3.12
CA PHE A 287 7.81 -6.89 -2.77
C PHE A 287 8.68 -7.20 -3.98
N GLY A 288 8.12 -7.79 -5.05
CA GLY A 288 8.82 -8.08 -6.30
C GLY A 288 9.29 -6.82 -7.02
N THR A 289 8.45 -5.78 -7.10
CA THR A 289 8.81 -4.48 -7.70
C THR A 289 9.99 -3.83 -6.97
N ARG A 290 10.08 -3.98 -5.65
CA ARG A 290 11.24 -3.48 -4.89
C ARG A 290 12.52 -4.22 -5.26
N ALA A 291 12.48 -5.55 -5.36
CA ALA A 291 13.66 -6.34 -5.73
C ALA A 291 14.23 -5.93 -7.10
N ILE A 292 13.37 -5.58 -8.06
CA ILE A 292 13.78 -5.13 -9.39
C ILE A 292 14.43 -3.73 -9.33
N ASN A 293 13.85 -2.79 -8.59
CA ASN A 293 14.37 -1.43 -8.46
C ASN A 293 15.77 -1.36 -7.80
N PHE A 294 16.11 -2.31 -6.93
CA PHE A 294 17.45 -2.38 -6.34
C PHE A 294 18.54 -2.75 -7.36
N HIS A 295 18.22 -3.58 -8.36
CA HIS A 295 19.20 -4.02 -9.34
C HIS A 295 19.61 -2.90 -10.33
N GLU A 296 18.74 -1.91 -10.55
CA GLU A 296 19.03 -0.75 -11.40
C GLU A 296 19.83 0.36 -10.71
N MET A 297 19.90 0.38 -9.38
CA MET A 297 20.64 1.40 -8.61
C MET A 297 22.11 0.99 -8.36
N GLU A 298 22.46 -0.27 -8.64
CA GLU A 298 23.80 -0.84 -8.45
C GLU A 298 24.64 -0.84 -9.75
N ASN A 299 24.04 -0.47 -10.89
CA ASN A 299 24.70 -0.30 -12.19
C ASN A 299 24.79 1.18 -12.58
#